data_AF-A0A382DE90-F1
#
_entry.id   AF-A0A382DE90-F1
#
_cell.length_a   1.000
_cell.length_b   1.000
_cell.length_c   1.000
_cell.angle_alpha   90.00
_cell.angle_beta   90.00
_cell.angle_gamma   90.00
#
_symmetry.space_group_name_H-M   'P 1'
#
loop_
_entity.id
_entity.type
_entity.pdbx_description
1 polymer ?
#
loop_
_entity_poly.entity_id
_entity_poly.type
_entity_poly.pdbx_seq_one_letter_code
_entity_poly.pdbx_strand_id
1 'polypeptide(L)'
;MKILRNIPKVSLSAILFVGLSTTLNAQLKNGLVAYWPLDEVQGTKTPELVNGYDMELTNLSAEDVVEGKIGNAFSFSNEKQTLLSRVHDEADQ
;
A
#
# COMPACT_ATOMS: atom_id res chain seq x y z
N MET A 1 -63.54 7.02 15.87
CA MET A 1 -62.80 7.17 14.59
C MET A 1 -62.35 8.63 14.45
N LYS A 2 -61.05 8.89 14.64
CA LYS A 2 -60.31 10.09 14.20
C LYS A 2 -58.82 9.76 14.34
N ILE A 3 -58.13 9.73 13.21
CA ILE A 3 -56.73 9.35 13.00
C ILE A 3 -55.93 10.66 12.99
N LEU A 4 -54.74 10.74 13.61
CA LEU A 4 -53.61 11.57 13.14
C LEU A 4 -52.34 11.25 13.97
N ARG A 5 -51.47 10.38 13.46
CA ARG A 5 -50.20 10.62 12.73
C ARG A 5 -48.96 10.77 13.64
N ASN A 6 -48.17 9.69 13.65
CA ASN A 6 -46.84 9.57 14.24
C ASN A 6 -45.82 10.35 13.39
N ILE A 7 -44.98 11.19 14.00
CA ILE A 7 -43.93 11.93 13.30
C ILE A 7 -42.57 11.43 13.82
N PRO A 8 -41.69 10.84 12.99
CA PRO A 8 -40.37 10.45 13.42
C PRO A 8 -39.46 11.69 13.51
N LYS A 9 -38.82 11.90 14.67
CA LYS A 9 -37.74 12.89 14.80
C LYS A 9 -36.48 12.28 14.22
N VAL A 10 -36.16 12.63 12.97
CA VAL A 10 -34.89 12.27 12.35
C VAL A 10 -33.82 13.21 12.91
N SER A 11 -32.87 12.68 13.67
CA SER A 11 -31.72 13.44 14.17
C SER A 11 -30.66 13.52 13.08
N LEU A 12 -30.43 14.71 12.55
CA LEU A 12 -29.40 14.98 11.56
C LEU A 12 -28.05 15.11 12.26
N SER A 13 -27.31 14.01 12.38
CA SER A 13 -25.92 14.06 12.86
C SER A 13 -25.01 14.31 11.66
N ALA A 14 -24.42 15.51 11.58
CA ALA A 14 -23.46 15.88 10.57
C ALA A 14 -22.13 15.14 10.83
N ILE A 15 -21.77 14.19 9.96
CA ILE A 15 -20.40 13.69 9.87
C ILE A 15 -19.63 14.69 9.01
N LEU A 16 -18.88 15.58 9.66
CA LEU A 16 -17.90 16.43 8.97
C LEU A 16 -16.49 15.96 9.34
N PHE A 17 -15.99 14.98 8.58
CA PHE A 17 -14.60 14.54 8.62
C PHE A 17 -14.18 14.06 7.22
N VAL A 18 -14.27 14.93 6.22
CA VAL A 18 -13.72 14.64 4.88
C VAL A 18 -13.07 15.90 4.35
N GLY A 19 -11.76 16.05 4.59
CA GLY A 19 -11.02 17.19 4.07
C GLY A 19 -9.52 17.18 4.36
N LEU A 20 -9.07 16.45 5.40
CA LEU A 20 -7.65 16.42 5.76
C LEU A 20 -6.87 15.26 5.12
N SER A 21 -7.53 14.17 4.75
CA SER A 21 -6.85 12.94 4.27
C SER A 21 -6.42 12.98 2.80
N THR A 22 -7.04 13.83 1.97
CA THR A 22 -6.77 13.89 0.52
C THR A 22 -5.59 14.80 0.19
N THR A 23 -5.38 15.89 0.93
CA THR A 23 -4.30 16.86 0.69
C THR A 23 -2.94 16.34 1.14
N LEU A 24 -2.88 15.62 2.27
CA LEU A 24 -1.65 14.96 2.75
C LEU A 24 -1.11 13.91 1.78
N ASN A 25 -2.00 13.12 1.15
CA ASN A 25 -1.62 12.12 0.15
C ASN A 25 -1.07 12.73 -1.15
N ALA A 26 -1.60 13.88 -1.58
CA ALA A 26 -1.12 14.55 -2.79
C ALA A 26 0.30 15.12 -2.61
N GLN A 27 0.64 15.59 -1.41
CA GLN A 27 1.98 16.12 -1.12
C GLN A 27 3.06 15.04 -1.08
N LEU A 28 2.74 13.83 -0.57
CA LEU A 28 3.69 12.71 -0.54
C LEU A 28 3.97 12.10 -1.92
N LYS A 29 3.06 12.26 -2.88
CA LYS A 29 3.26 11.80 -4.26
C LYS A 29 4.18 12.72 -5.07
N ASN A 30 4.19 14.02 -4.76
CA ASN A 30 5.03 14.98 -5.46
C ASN A 30 6.50 14.80 -5.07
N GLY A 31 7.30 14.28 -6.01
CA GLY A 31 8.74 14.01 -5.80
C GLY A 31 9.05 12.60 -5.29
N LEU A 32 8.05 11.71 -5.22
CA LEU A 32 8.27 10.29 -4.93
C LEU A 32 9.00 9.63 -6.11
N VAL A 33 10.18 9.07 -5.85
CA VAL A 33 11.02 8.44 -6.89
C VAL A 33 10.70 6.96 -7.06
N ALA A 34 10.33 6.27 -5.99
CA ALA A 34 9.92 4.87 -6.03
C ALA A 34 9.10 4.51 -4.79
N TYR A 35 8.22 3.53 -4.94
CA TYR A 35 7.44 2.94 -3.86
C TYR A 35 7.19 1.45 -4.13
N TRP A 36 7.80 0.62 -3.28
CA TRP A 36 7.53 -0.81 -3.20
C TRP A 36 6.61 -1.07 -1.99
N PRO A 37 5.35 -1.47 -2.21
CA PRO A 37 4.44 -1.85 -1.12
C PRO A 37 4.91 -3.12 -0.40
N LEU A 38 5.59 -4.02 -1.14
CA LEU A 38 6.06 -5.33 -0.65
C LEU A 38 4.93 -6.25 -0.17
N ASP A 39 3.71 -6.03 -0.67
CA ASP A 39 2.52 -6.78 -0.27
C ASP A 39 2.38 -8.13 -0.96
N GLU A 40 3.04 -8.32 -2.10
CA GLU A 40 2.92 -9.51 -2.94
C GLU A 40 4.18 -9.76 -3.78
N VAL A 41 4.23 -10.95 -4.38
CA VAL A 41 5.21 -11.34 -5.40
C VAL A 41 4.50 -11.47 -6.74
N GLN A 42 5.04 -10.82 -7.76
CA GLN A 42 4.60 -11.00 -9.15
C GLN A 42 5.69 -11.74 -9.93
N GLY A 43 5.45 -13.02 -10.19
CA GLY A 43 6.46 -13.90 -10.80
C GLY A 43 7.66 -14.09 -9.87
N THR A 44 8.79 -13.47 -10.20
CA THR A 44 10.04 -13.48 -9.40
C THR A 44 10.40 -12.11 -8.85
N LYS A 45 9.45 -11.16 -8.84
CA LYS A 45 9.70 -9.75 -8.57
C LYS A 45 8.76 -9.15 -7.52
N THR A 46 9.21 -8.06 -6.90
CA THR A 46 8.34 -7.15 -6.14
C THR A 46 7.79 -6.06 -7.05
N PRO A 47 6.47 -5.80 -7.06
CA PRO A 47 5.91 -4.71 -7.85
C PRO A 47 6.30 -3.34 -7.27
N GLU A 48 6.74 -2.44 -8.13
CA GLU A 48 6.98 -1.03 -7.82
C GLU A 48 5.92 -0.15 -8.51
N LEU A 49 5.34 0.81 -7.79
CA LEU A 49 4.11 1.49 -8.25
C LEU A 49 4.32 2.86 -8.91
N VAL A 50 5.56 3.35 -9.04
CA VAL A 50 5.85 4.72 -9.54
C VAL A 50 6.55 4.70 -10.90
N ASN A 51 7.67 4.00 -11.03
CA ASN A 51 8.57 4.00 -12.19
C ASN A 51 8.90 2.59 -12.74
N GLY A 52 8.32 1.52 -12.17
CA GLY A 52 8.52 0.15 -12.63
C GLY A 52 9.89 -0.42 -12.22
N TYR A 53 10.46 0.08 -11.12
CA TYR A 53 11.75 -0.37 -10.61
C TYR A 53 11.66 -1.67 -9.80
N ASP A 54 11.01 -2.70 -10.34
CA ASP A 54 10.76 -3.95 -9.66
C ASP A 54 12.06 -4.63 -9.16
N MET A 55 12.06 -5.12 -7.92
CA MET A 55 13.23 -5.84 -7.37
C MET A 55 13.11 -7.34 -7.62
N GLU A 56 14.22 -7.98 -7.98
CA GLU A 56 14.35 -9.42 -8.11
C GLU A 56 14.43 -10.10 -6.74
N LEU A 57 13.81 -11.27 -6.63
CA LEU A 57 13.88 -12.13 -5.46
C LEU A 57 15.05 -13.11 -5.58
N THR A 58 15.93 -13.14 -4.58
CA THR A 58 16.96 -14.17 -4.42
C THR A 58 16.65 -15.01 -3.20
N ASN A 59 16.39 -16.30 -3.39
CA ASN A 59 15.99 -17.27 -2.35
C ASN A 59 14.77 -16.82 -1.52
N LEU A 60 13.90 -16.02 -2.12
CA LEU A 60 12.65 -15.52 -1.54
C LEU A 60 11.47 -15.98 -2.39
N SER A 61 10.31 -16.04 -1.77
CA SER A 61 9.03 -16.37 -2.40
C SER A 61 7.87 -15.63 -1.75
N ALA A 62 6.65 -15.87 -2.23
CA ALA A 62 5.44 -15.35 -1.59
C ALA A 62 5.25 -15.85 -0.15
N GLU A 63 5.86 -16.96 0.24
CA GLU A 63 5.82 -17.49 1.61
C GLU A 63 6.63 -16.63 2.59
N ASP A 64 7.61 -15.86 2.08
CA ASP A 64 8.44 -14.97 2.87
C ASP A 64 7.81 -13.57 3.00
N VAL A 65 6.63 -13.36 2.42
CA VAL A 65 5.79 -12.17 2.62
C VAL A 65 4.94 -12.38 3.88
N VAL A 66 5.20 -11.59 4.91
CA VAL A 66 4.59 -11.71 6.24
C VAL A 66 3.94 -10.40 6.66
N GLU A 67 3.08 -10.43 7.69
CA GLU A 67 2.46 -9.21 8.20
C GLU A 67 3.53 -8.18 8.64
N GLY A 68 3.40 -6.97 8.12
CA GLY A 68 4.30 -5.86 8.37
C GLY A 68 3.68 -4.80 9.28
N LYS A 69 4.33 -3.64 9.37
CA LYS A 69 3.78 -2.50 10.14
C LYS A 69 2.59 -1.85 9.44
N ILE A 70 2.61 -1.83 8.11
CA ILE A 70 1.57 -1.33 7.20
C ILE A 70 1.52 -2.34 6.06
N GLY A 71 0.41 -3.07 5.91
CA GLY A 71 0.35 -4.17 4.94
C GLY A 71 1.29 -5.32 5.32
N ASN A 72 1.99 -5.88 4.34
CA ASN A 72 2.98 -6.93 4.52
C ASN A 72 4.42 -6.41 4.40
N ALA A 73 5.38 -7.31 4.61
CA ALA A 73 6.80 -7.08 4.43
C ALA A 73 7.52 -8.40 4.09
N PHE A 74 8.75 -8.32 3.57
CA PHE A 74 9.59 -9.50 3.39
C PHE A 74 10.34 -9.87 4.67
N SER A 75 10.29 -11.15 5.02
CA SER A 75 11.11 -11.74 6.07
C SER A 75 12.43 -12.25 5.49
N PHE A 76 13.54 -11.64 5.89
CA PHE A 76 14.88 -12.04 5.43
C PHE A 76 15.51 -13.07 6.37
N SER A 77 16.17 -14.06 5.79
CA SER A 77 16.90 -15.10 6.50
C SER A 77 18.35 -15.19 6.00
N ASN A 78 19.30 -15.15 6.94
CA ASN A 78 20.70 -15.38 6.64
C ASN A 78 20.97 -16.85 6.24
N GLU A 79 20.24 -17.81 6.82
CA GLU A 79 20.39 -19.24 6.50
C GLU A 79 20.04 -19.54 5.04
N LYS A 80 18.99 -18.90 4.53
CA LYS A 80 18.57 -19.00 3.12
C LYS A 80 19.34 -18.02 2.21
N GLN A 81 20.15 -17.13 2.78
CA GLN A 81 20.83 -16.04 2.06
C GLN A 81 19.86 -15.22 1.19
N THR A 82 18.76 -14.76 1.80
CA THR A 82 17.71 -14.03 1.10
C THR A 82 18.13 -12.61 0.73
N LEU A 83 17.77 -12.15 -0.47
CA LEU A 83 18.03 -10.78 -0.92
C LEU A 83 16.94 -10.29 -1.88
N LEU A 84 16.58 -9.01 -1.75
CA LEU A 84 15.90 -8.25 -2.80
C LEU A 84 16.92 -7.34 -3.47
N SER A 85 17.00 -7.38 -4.80
CA SER A 85 17.99 -6.60 -5.54
C SER A 85 17.39 -5.98 -6.80
N ARG A 86 17.90 -4.81 -7.18
CA ARG A 86 17.68 -4.23 -8.50
C ARG A 86 19.03 -4.07 -9.16
N VAL A 87 19.17 -4.60 -10.38
CA VAL A 87 20.34 -4.30 -11.22
C VAL A 87 20.05 -2.99 -11.93
N HIS A 88 20.99 -2.05 -11.84
CA HIS A 88 20.92 -0.78 -12.55
C HIS A 88 21.35 -0.97 -14.00
N ASP A 89 20.56 -0.43 -14.93
CA ASP A 89 20.91 -0.42 -16.34
C ASP A 89 21.65 0.87 -16.71
N GLU A 90 22.50 0.84 -17.74
CA GLU A 90 23.29 2.00 -18.16
C GLU A 90 22.44 3.22 -18.58
N ALA A 91 21.14 3.01 -18.85
CA ALA A 91 20.19 4.05 -19.22
C ALA A 91 19.57 4.81 -18.02
N ASP A 92 19.88 4.40 -16.79
CA ASP A 92 19.37 5.02 -15.55
C ASP A 92 20.24 6.22 -15.06
N GLN A 93 21.23 6.67 -15.85
CA GLN A 93 22.16 7.79 -15.50
C GLN A 93 21.75 9.16 -16.04
#